data_AF-A0A2R6CLS3-F1
#
_entry.id   AF-A0A2R6CLS3-F1
#
_cell.length_a   1.000
_cell.length_b   1.000
_cell.length_c   1.000
_cell.angle_alpha   90.00
_cell.angle_beta   90.00
_cell.angle_gamma   90.00
#
_symmetry.space_group_name_H-M   'P 1'
#
loop_
_entity.id
_entity.type
_entity.pdbx_description
1 polymer ?
#
loop_
_entity_poly.entity_id
_entity_poly.type
_entity_poly.pdbx_seq_one_letter_code
_entity_poly.pdbx_strand_id
1 'polypeptide(L)'
;MDVGNFYEATAAGTTDLYYVDTGLYDTPGYGSIYVLDSERPAVVETGTGHRSELIVDAVEHVGIDPEAMEVIAVTHVHLDHAGGAGYLLEEFPDADVYLYKDGAQFLTDPKRIWEGTKAVVGDRIEYYAEPKPIPEDRLVALADGGILDLGDHELRVHHAPGHAFHQAVFYDPANDGVFTADAAGIQSPTAGGLRQTTPPPGFDLEECLDDVEMLVGLDPAALYYSHFGDYETGDLLEQYADLLESWVGRVEQKRAELGDDGAVADYFADEAGETGHWGSGHARQEERMNVQGVLGYLDEREIDGE
;
A
#
# COMPACT_ATOMS: atom_id res chain seq x y z
N MET A 1 -14.48 11.20 8.28
CA MET A 1 -13.81 9.90 8.44
C MET A 1 -13.30 9.87 9.87
N ASP A 2 -13.53 8.76 10.56
CA ASP A 2 -13.09 8.54 11.94
C ASP A 2 -12.55 7.11 12.02
N VAL A 3 -11.56 6.89 12.89
CA VAL A 3 -10.95 5.58 13.10
C VAL A 3 -12.01 4.55 13.52
N GLY A 4 -11.96 3.37 12.88
CA GLY A 4 -12.92 2.29 13.08
C GLY A 4 -14.23 2.47 12.31
N ASN A 5 -14.39 3.57 11.55
CA ASN A 5 -15.52 3.67 10.65
C ASN A 5 -15.37 2.65 9.52
N PHE A 6 -16.50 2.07 9.19
CA PHE A 6 -16.68 1.09 8.14
C PHE A 6 -17.48 1.70 6.98
N TYR A 7 -17.14 1.28 5.76
CA TYR A 7 -17.67 1.83 4.53
C TYR A 7 -17.98 0.69 3.56
N GLU A 8 -19.06 0.84 2.80
CA GLU A 8 -19.33 0.04 1.61
C GLU A 8 -18.68 0.75 0.42
N ALA A 9 -17.89 0.01 -0.36
CA ALA A 9 -17.34 0.53 -1.61
C ALA A 9 -18.48 0.63 -2.64
N THR A 10 -18.57 1.77 -3.32
CA THR A 10 -19.68 2.09 -4.23
C THR A 10 -19.21 2.70 -5.56
N ALA A 11 -17.92 2.98 -5.70
CA ALA A 11 -17.30 3.47 -6.93
C ALA A 11 -17.64 2.55 -8.10
N ALA A 12 -18.04 3.15 -9.22
CA ALA A 12 -18.42 2.43 -10.43
C ALA A 12 -19.49 1.33 -10.27
N GLY A 13 -20.27 1.34 -9.18
CA GLY A 13 -21.27 0.30 -8.91
C GLY A 13 -20.71 -0.98 -8.30
N THR A 14 -19.52 -0.91 -7.69
CA THR A 14 -18.93 -1.95 -6.85
C THR A 14 -19.96 -2.52 -5.86
N THR A 15 -19.95 -3.83 -5.67
CA THR A 15 -20.74 -4.55 -4.67
C THR A 15 -19.87 -5.50 -3.87
N ASP A 16 -20.41 -5.96 -2.74
CA ASP A 16 -19.83 -7.02 -1.90
C ASP A 16 -18.44 -6.69 -1.30
N LEU A 17 -17.99 -5.45 -1.51
CA LEU A 17 -16.71 -4.94 -1.05
C LEU A 17 -16.93 -3.83 -0.02
N TYR A 18 -16.19 -3.94 1.07
CA TYR A 18 -16.24 -3.01 2.18
C TYR A 18 -14.83 -2.64 2.61
N TYR A 19 -14.68 -1.55 3.36
CA TYR A 19 -13.39 -1.20 3.95
C TYR A 19 -13.53 -0.49 5.29
N VAL A 20 -12.51 -0.67 6.13
CA VAL A 20 -12.41 -0.07 7.46
C VAL A 20 -11.24 0.91 7.52
N ASP A 21 -11.49 2.07 8.12
CA ASP A 21 -10.45 3.06 8.45
C ASP A 21 -9.70 2.62 9.71
N THR A 22 -8.45 2.16 9.56
CA THR A 22 -7.64 1.70 10.69
C THR A 22 -7.01 2.84 11.49
N GLY A 23 -7.12 4.08 10.99
CA GLY A 23 -6.48 5.25 11.58
C GLY A 23 -4.97 5.12 11.56
N LEU A 24 -4.40 4.73 10.42
CA LEU A 24 -2.95 4.63 10.21
C LEU A 24 -2.26 5.94 10.65
N TYR A 25 -1.26 5.81 11.51
CA TYR A 25 -0.57 6.92 12.20
C TYR A 25 -1.51 7.84 13.01
N ASP A 26 -2.55 7.29 13.61
CA ASP A 26 -3.63 8.02 14.29
C ASP A 26 -4.30 9.09 13.41
N THR A 27 -4.27 8.89 12.10
CA THR A 27 -4.86 9.81 11.13
C THR A 27 -6.07 9.15 10.46
N PRO A 28 -7.29 9.63 10.73
CA PRO A 28 -8.49 9.17 10.03
C PRO A 28 -8.39 9.40 8.53
N GLY A 29 -8.99 8.50 7.76
CA GLY A 29 -9.04 8.57 6.31
C GLY A 29 -7.68 8.38 5.65
N TYR A 30 -6.75 7.69 6.33
CA TYR A 30 -5.42 7.45 5.77
C TYR A 30 -5.18 5.99 5.39
N GLY A 31 -5.40 5.03 6.29
CA GLY A 31 -5.25 3.60 5.98
C GLY A 31 -6.61 2.92 5.80
N SER A 32 -6.76 2.10 4.76
CA SER A 32 -7.95 1.32 4.48
C SER A 32 -7.60 -0.15 4.30
N ILE A 33 -8.37 -1.00 4.98
CA ILE A 33 -8.30 -2.46 4.86
C ILE A 33 -9.63 -2.92 4.30
N TYR A 34 -9.60 -3.70 3.23
CA TYR A 34 -10.81 -4.13 2.54
C TYR A 34 -11.26 -5.51 3.02
N VAL A 35 -12.58 -5.70 3.06
CA VAL A 35 -13.24 -6.99 3.30
C VAL A 35 -14.13 -7.26 2.10
N LEU A 36 -13.86 -8.35 1.37
CA LEU A 36 -14.61 -8.80 0.22
C LEU A 36 -15.49 -10.00 0.62
N ASP A 37 -16.80 -9.78 0.65
CA ASP A 37 -17.82 -10.78 0.95
C ASP A 37 -18.10 -11.65 -0.28
N SER A 38 -17.32 -12.72 -0.42
CA SER A 38 -17.37 -13.67 -1.55
C SER A 38 -17.54 -15.09 -1.03
N GLU A 39 -17.77 -16.06 -1.93
CA GLU A 39 -17.91 -17.48 -1.53
C GLU A 39 -16.72 -17.98 -0.68
N ARG A 40 -15.53 -17.44 -0.93
CA ARG A 40 -14.35 -17.55 -0.06
C ARG A 40 -13.97 -16.17 0.47
N PRO A 41 -14.44 -15.76 1.66
CA PRO A 41 -14.24 -14.41 2.16
C PRO A 41 -12.76 -14.02 2.22
N ALA A 42 -12.48 -12.76 1.88
CA ALA A 42 -11.12 -12.24 1.80
C ALA A 42 -10.97 -10.89 2.51
N VAL A 43 -9.82 -10.73 3.18
CA VAL A 43 -9.30 -9.43 3.59
C VAL A 43 -8.16 -9.04 2.65
N VAL A 44 -8.16 -7.80 2.16
CA VAL A 44 -7.05 -7.23 1.36
C VAL A 44 -6.36 -6.15 2.17
N GLU A 45 -5.05 -6.33 2.35
CA GLU A 45 -4.16 -5.62 3.29
C GLU A 45 -4.37 -5.97 4.77
N THR A 46 -3.37 -5.65 5.60
CA THR A 46 -3.39 -6.00 7.04
C THR A 46 -2.96 -4.86 7.95
N GLY A 47 -2.57 -3.72 7.38
CA GLY A 47 -2.16 -2.55 8.14
C GLY A 47 -0.82 -2.75 8.86
N THR A 48 -0.54 -1.88 9.83
CA THR A 48 0.69 -1.90 10.64
C THR A 48 0.74 -2.99 11.71
N GLY A 49 -0.29 -3.84 11.77
CA GLY A 49 -0.56 -4.76 12.88
C GLY A 49 -1.01 -4.06 14.17
N HIS A 50 -0.91 -2.73 14.24
CA HIS A 50 -1.60 -1.94 15.23
C HIS A 50 -3.09 -1.86 14.87
N ARG A 51 -3.98 -2.03 15.85
CA ARG A 51 -5.44 -2.04 15.65
C ARG A 51 -5.97 -3.17 14.75
N SER A 52 -5.32 -4.34 14.73
CA SER A 52 -5.83 -5.51 13.99
C SER A 52 -7.24 -5.91 14.45
N GLU A 53 -7.64 -5.59 15.69
CA GLU A 53 -9.00 -5.79 16.19
C GLU A 53 -10.06 -5.05 15.38
N LEU A 54 -9.74 -3.89 14.77
CA LEU A 54 -10.70 -3.16 13.94
C LEU A 54 -11.01 -3.90 12.63
N ILE A 55 -10.06 -4.70 12.14
CA ILE A 55 -10.24 -5.52 10.95
C ILE A 55 -11.14 -6.70 11.29
N VAL A 56 -10.95 -7.33 12.45
CA VAL A 56 -11.84 -8.40 12.95
C VAL A 56 -13.27 -7.86 13.15
N ASP A 57 -13.41 -6.70 13.81
CA ASP A 57 -14.71 -6.05 14.00
C ASP A 57 -15.41 -5.75 12.66
N ALA A 58 -14.64 -5.36 11.62
CA ALA A 58 -15.18 -5.11 10.28
C ALA A 58 -15.66 -6.40 9.59
N VAL A 59 -14.90 -7.48 9.70
CA VAL A 59 -15.29 -8.81 9.19
C VAL A 59 -16.59 -9.27 9.84
N GLU A 60 -16.70 -9.16 11.16
CA GLU A 60 -17.93 -9.49 11.89
C GLU A 60 -19.10 -8.55 11.50
N HIS A 61 -18.82 -7.28 11.22
CA HIS A 61 -19.82 -6.30 10.79
C HIS A 61 -20.44 -6.64 9.43
N VAL A 62 -19.63 -7.14 8.49
CA VAL A 62 -20.11 -7.68 7.20
C VAL A 62 -20.99 -8.91 7.41
N GLY A 63 -20.83 -9.61 8.53
CA GLY A 63 -21.59 -10.81 8.86
C GLY A 63 -20.83 -12.10 8.56
N ILE A 64 -19.52 -11.99 8.31
CA ILE A 64 -18.62 -13.12 8.11
C ILE A 64 -18.12 -13.58 9.49
N ASP A 65 -18.21 -14.88 9.75
CA ASP A 65 -17.60 -15.48 10.94
C ASP A 65 -16.07 -15.43 10.77
N PRO A 66 -15.27 -14.93 11.74
CA PRO A 66 -13.81 -14.98 11.70
C PRO A 66 -13.25 -16.39 11.41
N GLU A 67 -13.91 -17.46 11.86
CA GLU A 67 -13.51 -18.84 11.54
C GLU A 67 -13.78 -19.21 10.06
N ALA A 68 -14.68 -18.51 9.37
CA ALA A 68 -14.99 -18.71 7.96
C ALA A 68 -14.14 -17.84 7.01
N MET A 69 -13.28 -16.97 7.54
CA MET A 69 -12.35 -16.21 6.72
C MET A 69 -11.33 -17.16 6.09
N GLU A 70 -11.17 -17.11 4.76
CA GLU A 70 -10.32 -18.04 4.02
C GLU A 70 -9.06 -17.38 3.45
N VAL A 71 -9.08 -16.06 3.24
CA VAL A 71 -8.03 -15.36 2.49
C VAL A 71 -7.60 -14.09 3.21
N ILE A 72 -6.29 -13.95 3.40
CA ILE A 72 -5.62 -12.68 3.71
C ILE A 72 -4.69 -12.36 2.54
N ALA A 73 -5.09 -11.44 1.67
CA ALA A 73 -4.30 -11.00 0.53
C ALA A 73 -3.47 -9.77 0.88
N VAL A 74 -2.16 -9.81 0.66
CA VAL A 74 -1.22 -8.73 0.95
C VAL A 74 -0.58 -8.28 -0.36
N THR A 75 -0.66 -6.99 -0.67
CA THR A 75 -0.14 -6.46 -1.93
C THR A 75 1.39 -6.47 -1.97
N HIS A 76 2.01 -6.07 -0.86
CA HIS A 76 3.47 -5.98 -0.72
C HIS A 76 3.88 -5.97 0.76
N VAL A 77 5.17 -6.20 1.05
CA VAL A 77 5.61 -6.46 2.43
C VAL A 77 5.99 -5.23 3.26
N HIS A 78 5.80 -4.00 2.76
CA HIS A 78 5.95 -2.83 3.63
C HIS A 78 5.03 -2.99 4.84
N LEU A 79 5.53 -2.65 6.02
CA LEU A 79 4.88 -3.10 7.25
C LEU A 79 3.58 -2.36 7.56
N ASP A 80 3.25 -1.30 6.84
CA ASP A 80 1.95 -0.63 6.88
C ASP A 80 0.88 -1.33 6.02
N HIS A 81 1.29 -2.32 5.24
CA HIS A 81 0.44 -3.20 4.45
C HIS A 81 0.41 -4.63 5.03
N ALA A 82 1.58 -5.16 5.37
CA ALA A 82 1.76 -6.55 5.79
C ALA A 82 1.99 -6.77 7.30
N GLY A 83 2.10 -5.70 8.09
CA GLY A 83 2.48 -5.79 9.51
C GLY A 83 1.48 -6.56 10.37
N GLY A 84 0.20 -6.54 9.97
CA GLY A 84 -0.88 -7.25 10.67
C GLY A 84 -1.08 -8.71 10.26
N ALA A 85 -0.42 -9.21 9.22
CA ALA A 85 -0.75 -10.51 8.63
C ALA A 85 -0.67 -11.66 9.63
N GLY A 86 0.41 -11.74 10.42
CA GLY A 86 0.55 -12.77 11.45
C GLY A 86 -0.38 -12.57 12.66
N TYR A 87 -0.91 -11.37 12.89
CA TYR A 87 -1.92 -11.12 13.92
C TYR A 87 -3.30 -11.57 13.46
N LEU A 88 -3.70 -11.21 12.24
CA LEU A 88 -4.97 -11.64 11.65
C LEU A 88 -5.04 -13.15 11.49
N LEU A 89 -3.93 -13.82 11.17
CA LEU A 89 -3.89 -15.28 11.07
C LEU A 89 -4.18 -15.99 12.40
N GLU A 90 -3.94 -15.35 13.54
CA GLU A 90 -4.34 -15.90 14.85
C GLU A 90 -5.86 -15.79 15.09
N GLU A 91 -6.49 -14.75 14.54
CA GLU A 91 -7.93 -14.48 14.66
C GLU A 91 -8.75 -15.21 13.57
N PHE A 92 -8.14 -15.52 12.43
CA PHE A 92 -8.72 -16.21 11.27
C PHE A 92 -8.06 -17.59 11.08
N PRO A 93 -8.40 -18.59 11.91
CA PRO A 93 -7.64 -19.83 12.03
C PRO A 93 -7.63 -20.68 10.75
N ASP A 94 -8.60 -20.51 9.85
CA ASP A 94 -8.74 -21.24 8.59
C ASP A 94 -8.25 -20.44 7.35
N ALA A 95 -7.80 -19.19 7.52
CA ALA A 95 -7.33 -18.34 6.42
C ALA A 95 -5.89 -18.61 5.97
N ASP A 96 -5.61 -18.60 4.67
CA ASP A 96 -4.24 -18.59 4.17
C ASP A 96 -3.81 -17.16 3.79
N VAL A 97 -2.51 -16.89 3.87
CA VAL A 97 -1.92 -15.58 3.52
C VAL A 97 -1.36 -15.66 2.10
N TYR A 98 -1.84 -14.79 1.23
CA TYR A 98 -1.47 -14.74 -0.18
C TYR A 98 -0.71 -13.45 -0.46
N LEU A 99 0.41 -13.55 -1.17
CA LEU A 99 1.21 -12.41 -1.58
C LEU A 99 2.04 -12.73 -2.82
N TYR A 100 2.59 -11.70 -3.46
CA TYR A 100 3.57 -11.90 -4.52
C TYR A 100 4.82 -12.62 -4.00
N LYS A 101 5.27 -13.64 -4.75
CA LYS A 101 6.34 -14.58 -4.36
C LYS A 101 7.62 -13.92 -3.85
N ASP A 102 7.98 -12.75 -4.36
CA ASP A 102 9.24 -12.08 -4.03
C ASP A 102 9.24 -11.48 -2.61
N GLY A 103 8.05 -11.33 -2.01
CA GLY A 103 7.87 -10.92 -0.62
C GLY A 103 7.86 -12.08 0.40
N ALA A 104 7.69 -13.33 -0.04
CA ALA A 104 7.33 -14.46 0.83
C ALA A 104 8.29 -14.68 2.01
N GLN A 105 9.60 -14.55 1.79
CA GLN A 105 10.63 -14.74 2.82
C GLN A 105 10.53 -13.72 3.98
N PHE A 106 9.98 -12.53 3.73
CA PHE A 106 9.86 -11.50 4.75
C PHE A 106 8.68 -11.74 5.69
N LEU A 107 7.69 -12.54 5.28
CA LEU A 107 6.58 -12.91 6.16
C LEU A 107 6.90 -14.15 6.99
N THR A 108 7.75 -15.06 6.51
CA THR A 108 8.18 -16.24 7.27
C THR A 108 9.27 -15.91 8.31
N ASP A 109 10.19 -14.99 8.00
CA ASP A 109 11.16 -14.43 8.95
C ASP A 109 11.19 -12.89 8.89
N PRO A 110 10.32 -12.21 9.66
CA PRO A 110 10.14 -10.77 9.53
C PRO A 110 11.20 -9.94 10.25
N LYS A 111 12.22 -10.56 10.85
CA LYS A 111 13.26 -9.83 11.61
C LYS A 111 14.00 -8.81 10.77
N ARG A 112 14.37 -9.17 9.54
CA ARG A 112 15.13 -8.28 8.66
C ARG A 112 14.29 -7.09 8.22
N ILE A 113 13.03 -7.31 7.87
CA ILE A 113 12.14 -6.23 7.46
C ILE A 113 11.78 -5.33 8.64
N TRP A 114 11.59 -5.88 9.84
CA TRP A 114 11.38 -5.09 11.05
C TRP A 114 12.55 -4.14 11.38
N GLU A 115 13.79 -4.63 11.31
CA GLU A 115 14.97 -3.76 11.49
C GLU A 115 15.09 -2.70 10.38
N GLY A 116 14.77 -3.07 9.13
CA GLY A 116 14.75 -2.14 8.00
C GLY A 116 13.72 -1.03 8.17
N THR A 117 12.47 -1.39 8.46
CA THR A 117 11.39 -0.43 8.72
C THR A 117 11.76 0.53 9.83
N LYS A 118 12.30 0.06 10.97
CA LYS A 118 12.78 0.92 12.05
C LYS A 118 13.77 1.99 11.60
N ALA A 119 14.69 1.63 10.71
CA ALA A 119 15.68 2.57 10.20
C ALA A 119 15.07 3.63 9.28
N VAL A 120 14.03 3.28 8.52
CA VAL A 120 13.36 4.16 7.55
C VAL A 120 12.32 5.06 8.23
N VAL A 121 11.43 4.49 9.03
CA VAL A 121 10.28 5.21 9.60
C VAL A 121 10.62 5.98 10.89
N GLY A 122 11.75 5.64 11.54
CA GLY A 122 12.23 6.31 12.73
C GLY A 122 11.23 6.26 13.90
N ASP A 123 10.91 7.42 14.46
CA ASP A 123 10.00 7.53 15.62
C ASP A 123 8.59 6.99 15.32
N ARG A 124 8.17 6.96 14.04
CA ARG A 124 6.86 6.43 13.62
C ARG A 124 6.71 4.93 13.86
N ILE A 125 7.79 4.23 14.22
CA ILE A 125 7.72 2.83 14.62
C ILE A 125 6.73 2.60 15.78
N GLU A 126 6.43 3.63 16.58
CA GLU A 126 5.42 3.55 17.63
C GLU A 126 4.01 3.17 17.12
N TYR A 127 3.73 3.41 15.84
CA TYR A 127 2.48 3.05 15.18
C TYR A 127 2.47 1.64 14.58
N TYR A 128 3.58 0.90 14.70
CA TYR A 128 3.72 -0.45 14.19
C TYR A 128 3.77 -1.46 15.34
N ALA A 129 3.11 -2.59 15.13
CA ALA A 129 3.35 -3.78 15.92
C ALA A 129 4.56 -4.53 15.35
N GLU A 130 5.40 -5.14 16.20
CA GLU A 130 6.46 -6.01 15.70
C GLU A 130 5.83 -7.21 14.99
N PRO A 131 6.08 -7.40 13.69
CA PRO A 131 5.38 -8.40 12.89
C PRO A 131 5.61 -9.83 13.39
N LYS A 132 4.52 -10.61 13.46
CA LYS A 132 4.57 -12.03 13.78
C LYS A 132 4.91 -12.85 12.53
N PRO A 133 5.78 -13.87 12.64
CA PRO A 133 6.09 -14.74 11.50
C PRO A 133 4.88 -15.59 11.10
N ILE A 134 4.74 -15.82 9.81
CA ILE A 134 3.69 -16.65 9.21
C ILE A 134 4.25 -18.06 8.95
N PRO A 135 3.54 -19.14 9.35
CA PRO A 135 3.94 -20.51 9.02
C PRO A 135 4.02 -20.72 7.50
N GLU A 136 5.06 -21.40 7.02
CA GLU A 136 5.27 -21.66 5.58
C GLU A 136 4.11 -22.41 4.92
N ASP A 137 3.41 -23.26 5.66
CA ASP A 137 2.26 -24.05 5.19
C ASP A 137 0.95 -23.24 5.11
N ARG A 138 0.94 -22.01 5.62
CA ARG A 138 -0.16 -21.04 5.53
C ARG A 138 0.12 -19.89 4.57
N LEU A 139 1.27 -19.94 3.89
CA LEU A 139 1.71 -18.89 2.97
C LEU A 139 1.60 -19.39 1.52
N VAL A 140 0.85 -18.66 0.70
CA VAL A 140 0.66 -18.95 -0.73
C VAL A 140 1.34 -17.87 -1.56
N ALA A 141 2.43 -18.26 -2.24
CA ALA A 141 3.17 -17.38 -3.12
C ALA A 141 2.50 -17.28 -4.50
N LEU A 142 2.02 -16.09 -4.82
CA LEU A 142 1.44 -15.73 -6.11
C LEU A 142 2.52 -15.29 -7.11
N ALA A 143 2.23 -15.43 -8.39
CA ALA A 143 3.09 -14.98 -9.49
C ALA A 143 2.29 -14.10 -10.45
N ASP A 144 2.99 -13.37 -11.31
CA ASP A 144 2.37 -12.54 -12.34
C ASP A 144 1.45 -13.38 -13.25
N GLY A 145 0.27 -12.83 -13.55
CA GLY A 145 -0.80 -13.55 -14.27
C GLY A 145 -1.47 -14.66 -13.45
N GLY A 146 -1.16 -14.78 -12.15
CA GLY A 146 -1.81 -15.68 -11.22
C GLY A 146 -3.27 -15.28 -10.98
N ILE A 147 -4.06 -16.25 -10.51
CA ILE A 147 -5.46 -16.03 -10.14
C ILE A 147 -5.65 -16.57 -8.73
N LEU A 148 -6.15 -15.72 -7.85
CA LEU A 148 -6.65 -16.09 -6.55
C LEU A 148 -8.18 -16.21 -6.65
N ASP A 149 -8.65 -17.45 -6.68
CA ASP A 149 -10.06 -17.80 -6.90
C ASP A 149 -10.85 -17.65 -5.59
N LEU A 150 -11.88 -16.80 -5.57
CA LEU A 150 -12.76 -16.58 -4.43
C LEU A 150 -14.17 -17.14 -4.65
N GLY A 151 -14.37 -17.95 -5.70
CA GLY A 151 -15.66 -18.50 -6.11
C GLY A 151 -16.40 -17.57 -7.07
N ASP A 152 -17.19 -16.64 -6.54
CA ASP A 152 -17.93 -15.64 -7.33
C ASP A 152 -17.10 -14.40 -7.69
N HIS A 153 -15.97 -14.20 -7.02
CA HIS A 153 -14.92 -13.25 -7.37
C HIS A 153 -13.63 -13.97 -7.78
N GLU A 154 -12.77 -13.29 -8.54
CA GLU A 154 -11.39 -13.71 -8.75
C GLU A 154 -10.46 -12.50 -8.65
N LEU A 155 -9.33 -12.64 -7.95
CA LEU A 155 -8.30 -11.61 -7.90
C LEU A 155 -7.17 -11.98 -8.86
N ARG A 156 -7.11 -11.28 -9.99
CA ARG A 156 -6.05 -11.43 -10.99
C ARG A 156 -4.82 -10.65 -10.56
N VAL A 157 -3.69 -11.35 -10.47
CA VAL A 157 -2.44 -10.82 -9.94
C VAL A 157 -1.63 -10.20 -11.06
N HIS A 158 -1.28 -8.93 -10.91
CA HIS A 158 -0.35 -8.23 -11.80
C HIS A 158 0.85 -7.76 -10.98
N HIS A 159 2.06 -8.14 -11.41
CA HIS A 159 3.28 -7.63 -10.80
C HIS A 159 3.39 -6.12 -11.06
N ALA A 160 3.67 -5.35 -10.01
CA ALA A 160 3.79 -3.90 -10.07
C ALA A 160 5.01 -3.42 -9.26
N PRO A 161 6.24 -3.67 -9.74
CA PRO A 161 7.46 -3.55 -8.94
C PRO A 161 7.93 -2.13 -8.64
N GLY A 162 7.42 -1.09 -9.29
CA GLY A 162 8.06 0.23 -9.28
C GLY A 162 8.15 0.90 -7.90
N HIS A 163 7.11 0.77 -7.07
CA HIS A 163 7.15 1.25 -5.69
C HIS A 163 8.02 0.36 -4.80
N ALA A 164 7.94 -0.96 -5.03
CA ALA A 164 8.75 -1.96 -4.36
C ALA A 164 8.73 -3.26 -5.17
N PHE A 165 9.90 -3.87 -5.40
CA PHE A 165 10.05 -5.06 -6.24
C PHE A 165 9.12 -6.25 -5.91
N HIS A 166 8.63 -6.33 -4.68
CA HIS A 166 7.74 -7.37 -4.17
C HIS A 166 6.25 -6.99 -4.21
N GLN A 167 5.88 -5.88 -4.83
CA GLN A 167 4.50 -5.41 -4.92
C GLN A 167 3.74 -6.05 -6.08
N ALA A 168 2.48 -6.41 -5.82
CA ALA A 168 1.51 -6.74 -6.84
C ALA A 168 0.19 -6.01 -6.58
N VAL A 169 -0.56 -5.76 -7.65
CA VAL A 169 -1.95 -5.30 -7.58
C VAL A 169 -2.89 -6.45 -7.86
N PHE A 170 -4.12 -6.32 -7.37
CA PHE A 170 -5.17 -7.33 -7.55
C PHE A 170 -6.34 -6.73 -8.31
N TYR A 171 -6.59 -7.21 -9.53
CA TYR A 171 -7.76 -6.82 -10.32
C TYR A 171 -8.91 -7.79 -10.06
N ASP A 172 -10.06 -7.27 -9.65
CA ASP A 172 -11.32 -8.00 -9.51
C ASP A 172 -12.23 -7.71 -10.72
N PRO A 173 -12.36 -8.64 -11.68
CA PRO A 173 -13.19 -8.45 -12.87
C PRO A 173 -14.70 -8.42 -12.56
N ALA A 174 -15.14 -8.96 -11.42
CA ALA A 174 -16.56 -8.97 -11.06
C ALA A 174 -17.04 -7.56 -10.70
N ASN A 175 -16.21 -6.81 -9.97
CA ASN A 175 -16.43 -5.40 -9.66
C ASN A 175 -15.82 -4.43 -10.68
N ASP A 176 -15.05 -4.93 -11.65
CA ASP A 176 -14.26 -4.12 -12.58
C ASP A 176 -13.39 -3.07 -11.88
N GLY A 177 -12.71 -3.50 -10.81
CA GLY A 177 -11.90 -2.62 -9.97
C GLY A 177 -10.59 -3.25 -9.52
N VAL A 178 -9.62 -2.40 -9.20
CA VAL A 178 -8.25 -2.84 -8.84
C VAL A 178 -7.91 -2.40 -7.42
N PHE A 179 -7.46 -3.34 -6.59
CA PHE A 179 -6.70 -3.04 -5.36
C PHE A 179 -5.30 -2.59 -5.77
N THR A 180 -5.09 -1.27 -5.79
CA THR A 180 -3.93 -0.65 -6.45
C THR A 180 -2.65 -0.73 -5.65
N ALA A 181 -2.72 -1.16 -4.38
CA ALA A 181 -1.60 -0.99 -3.46
C ALA A 181 -1.14 0.48 -3.49
N ASP A 182 0.17 0.70 -3.67
CA ASP A 182 0.77 2.02 -3.85
C ASP A 182 1.12 2.32 -5.32
N ALA A 183 0.77 1.44 -6.26
CA ALA A 183 1.04 1.63 -7.71
C ALA A 183 0.24 2.78 -8.34
N ALA A 184 -0.81 3.26 -7.65
CA ALA A 184 -1.57 4.46 -8.03
C ALA A 184 -1.36 5.63 -7.04
N GLY A 185 -0.41 5.49 -6.11
CA GLY A 185 -0.13 6.47 -5.07
C GLY A 185 -1.10 6.45 -3.90
N ILE A 186 -1.09 7.54 -3.14
CA ILE A 186 -2.04 7.81 -2.06
C ILE A 186 -3.05 8.86 -2.55
N GLN A 187 -4.35 8.70 -2.33
CA GLN A 187 -5.39 9.63 -2.79
C GLN A 187 -6.16 10.36 -1.65
N SER A 188 -5.57 10.56 -0.47
CA SER A 188 -6.36 10.81 0.73
C SER A 188 -6.97 12.21 0.86
N PRO A 189 -8.26 12.36 1.23
CA PRO A 189 -8.82 13.65 1.65
C PRO A 189 -8.02 14.30 2.78
N THR A 190 -7.43 13.50 3.67
CA THR A 190 -6.58 14.00 4.77
C THR A 190 -5.12 14.19 4.37
N ALA A 191 -4.69 13.71 3.19
CA ALA A 191 -3.42 14.07 2.55
C ALA A 191 -3.54 15.23 1.53
N GLY A 192 -4.76 15.71 1.29
CA GLY A 192 -5.06 16.77 0.32
C GLY A 192 -5.26 16.26 -1.11
N GLY A 193 -5.66 15.00 -1.28
CA GLY A 193 -5.85 14.31 -2.55
C GLY A 193 -4.64 13.45 -2.93
N LEU A 194 -4.39 13.35 -4.24
CA LEU A 194 -3.39 12.49 -4.83
C LEU A 194 -1.96 12.91 -4.44
N ARG A 195 -1.15 11.94 -4.04
CA ARG A 195 0.22 12.06 -3.54
C ARG A 195 1.11 10.94 -4.06
N GLN A 196 2.36 11.28 -4.28
CA GLN A 196 3.41 10.36 -4.68
C GLN A 196 3.78 9.38 -3.56
N THR A 197 4.28 8.21 -3.96
CA THR A 197 4.86 7.20 -3.07
C THR A 197 6.19 6.75 -3.67
N THR A 198 7.28 7.27 -3.14
CA THR A 198 8.64 7.02 -3.61
C THR A 198 9.57 6.61 -2.46
N PRO A 199 9.19 5.65 -1.59
CA PRO A 199 9.99 5.30 -0.42
C PRO A 199 11.27 4.53 -0.80
N PRO A 200 12.32 4.60 0.02
CA PRO A 200 13.46 3.72 -0.09
C PRO A 200 13.24 2.41 0.68
N PRO A 201 13.99 1.33 0.35
CA PRO A 201 14.77 1.16 -0.87
C PRO A 201 13.93 0.60 -2.02
N GLY A 202 14.39 0.76 -3.25
CA GLY A 202 13.83 0.05 -4.42
C GLY A 202 12.69 0.76 -5.14
N PHE A 203 12.44 2.04 -4.84
CA PHE A 203 11.66 2.90 -5.74
C PHE A 203 12.39 3.06 -7.08
N ASP A 204 11.66 2.89 -8.18
CA ASP A 204 12.12 3.11 -9.54
C ASP A 204 11.05 3.86 -10.35
N LEU A 205 11.40 5.01 -10.93
CA LEU A 205 10.43 5.85 -11.64
C LEU A 205 9.94 5.18 -12.93
N GLU A 206 10.84 4.61 -13.72
CA GLU A 206 10.48 3.96 -14.98
C GLU A 206 9.56 2.76 -14.73
N GLU A 207 9.88 1.92 -13.75
CA GLU A 207 9.00 0.81 -13.36
C GLU A 207 7.65 1.30 -12.80
N CYS A 208 7.62 2.40 -12.02
CA CYS A 208 6.35 2.99 -11.58
C CYS A 208 5.49 3.46 -12.76
N LEU A 209 6.09 4.04 -13.80
CA LEU A 209 5.36 4.48 -14.99
C LEU A 209 4.86 3.28 -15.81
N ASP A 210 5.63 2.20 -15.90
CA ASP A 210 5.21 0.94 -16.51
C ASP A 210 4.04 0.31 -15.73
N ASP A 211 4.05 0.39 -14.38
CA ASP A 211 2.96 -0.07 -13.53
C ASP A 211 1.67 0.72 -13.78
N VAL A 212 1.78 2.05 -13.91
CA VAL A 212 0.65 2.91 -14.26
C VAL A 212 0.13 2.60 -15.66
N GLU A 213 1.01 2.39 -16.65
CA GLU A 213 0.60 1.99 -18.01
C GLU A 213 -0.12 0.63 -17.98
N MET A 214 0.34 -0.31 -17.15
CA MET A 214 -0.35 -1.58 -16.94
C MET A 214 -1.75 -1.37 -16.35
N LEU A 215 -1.91 -0.55 -15.31
CA LEU A 215 -3.22 -0.22 -14.72
C LEU A 215 -4.15 0.45 -15.75
N VAL A 216 -3.62 1.39 -16.56
CA VAL A 216 -4.38 2.01 -17.66
C VAL A 216 -4.79 0.97 -18.70
N GLY A 217 -3.92 0.00 -19.00
CA GLY A 217 -4.18 -1.09 -19.93
C GLY A 217 -5.24 -2.10 -19.44
N LEU A 218 -5.44 -2.21 -18.12
CA LEU A 218 -6.56 -2.96 -17.53
C LEU A 218 -7.90 -2.27 -17.75
N ASP A 219 -7.90 -0.93 -17.94
CA ASP A 219 -9.09 -0.08 -18.09
C ASP A 219 -10.14 -0.29 -16.97
N PRO A 220 -9.74 -0.27 -15.67
CA PRO A 220 -10.68 -0.56 -14.59
C PRO A 220 -11.65 0.60 -14.40
N ALA A 221 -12.87 0.30 -13.99
CA ALA A 221 -13.86 1.32 -13.66
C ALA A 221 -13.65 1.91 -12.26
N ALA A 222 -13.07 1.14 -11.32
CA ALA A 222 -12.78 1.58 -9.96
C ALA A 222 -11.33 1.28 -9.49
N LEU A 223 -10.83 2.13 -8.60
CA LEU A 223 -9.56 1.96 -7.89
C LEU A 223 -9.82 1.87 -6.38
N TYR A 224 -9.24 0.87 -5.73
CA TYR A 224 -9.32 0.62 -4.30
C TYR A 224 -7.95 0.87 -3.68
N TYR A 225 -7.78 2.02 -3.04
CA TYR A 225 -6.50 2.44 -2.49
C TYR A 225 -6.30 1.90 -1.07
N SER A 226 -5.10 1.37 -0.79
CA SER A 226 -4.68 0.92 0.56
C SER A 226 -4.48 2.10 1.49
N HIS A 227 -3.87 3.17 0.99
CA HIS A 227 -3.96 4.47 1.62
C HIS A 227 -5.19 5.15 1.03
N PHE A 228 -6.32 4.88 1.70
CA PHE A 228 -7.73 5.34 1.70
C PHE A 228 -8.67 5.07 0.48
N GLY A 229 -9.81 4.40 0.72
CA GLY A 229 -11.06 4.52 -0.06
C GLY A 229 -11.13 4.06 -1.53
N ASP A 230 -12.37 3.94 -2.00
CA ASP A 230 -12.73 3.56 -3.36
C ASP A 230 -13.07 4.79 -4.24
N TYR A 231 -12.58 4.76 -5.48
CA TYR A 231 -12.71 5.86 -6.44
C TYR A 231 -13.10 5.33 -7.81
N GLU A 232 -13.96 6.05 -8.53
CA GLU A 232 -14.04 5.87 -9.98
C GLU A 232 -12.69 6.27 -10.60
N THR A 233 -12.17 5.46 -11.52
CA THR A 233 -10.82 5.62 -12.07
C THR A 233 -10.59 7.00 -12.69
N GLY A 234 -11.50 7.44 -13.56
CA GLY A 234 -11.42 8.74 -14.23
C GLY A 234 -10.02 9.02 -14.79
N ASP A 235 -9.48 10.20 -14.48
CA ASP A 235 -8.13 10.60 -14.91
C ASP A 235 -7.08 10.39 -13.80
N LEU A 236 -7.35 9.57 -12.77
CA LEU A 236 -6.48 9.46 -11.59
C LEU A 236 -5.11 8.84 -11.90
N LEU A 237 -5.08 7.82 -12.76
CA LEU A 237 -3.84 7.16 -13.17
C LEU A 237 -2.94 8.10 -13.98
N GLU A 238 -3.51 8.86 -14.93
CA GLU A 238 -2.78 9.88 -15.70
C GLU A 238 -2.24 10.98 -14.77
N GLN A 239 -3.05 11.46 -13.82
CA GLN A 239 -2.62 12.44 -12.83
C GLN A 239 -1.49 11.91 -11.93
N TYR A 240 -1.49 10.62 -11.61
CA TYR A 240 -0.45 10.01 -10.79
C TYR A 240 0.87 9.90 -11.54
N ALA A 241 0.85 9.49 -12.81
CA ALA A 241 2.04 9.49 -13.67
C ALA A 241 2.66 10.90 -13.78
N ASP A 242 1.86 11.91 -14.10
CA ASP A 242 2.29 13.32 -14.17
C ASP A 242 2.88 13.79 -12.83
N LEU A 243 2.27 13.37 -11.72
CA LEU A 243 2.72 13.71 -10.37
C LEU A 243 4.09 13.09 -10.06
N LEU A 244 4.31 11.82 -10.39
CA LEU A 244 5.59 11.13 -10.19
C LEU A 244 6.72 11.79 -10.98
N GLU A 245 6.52 12.04 -12.27
CA GLU A 245 7.54 12.68 -13.11
C GLU A 245 7.89 14.09 -12.58
N SER A 246 6.86 14.87 -12.24
CA SER A 246 7.02 16.21 -11.68
C SER A 246 7.75 16.17 -10.34
N TRP A 247 7.41 15.22 -9.47
CA TRP A 247 8.04 15.03 -8.17
C TRP A 247 9.54 14.70 -8.31
N VAL A 248 9.87 13.69 -9.10
CA VAL A 248 11.26 13.27 -9.31
C VAL A 248 12.08 14.40 -9.94
N GLY A 249 11.54 15.08 -10.96
CA GLY A 249 12.20 16.23 -11.59
C GLY A 249 12.46 17.39 -10.62
N ARG A 250 11.54 17.64 -9.67
CA ARG A 250 11.75 18.65 -8.61
C ARG A 250 12.89 18.25 -7.67
N VAL A 251 12.94 16.98 -7.25
CA VAL A 251 14.00 16.48 -6.36
C VAL A 251 15.36 16.53 -7.06
N GLU A 252 15.44 16.08 -8.31
CA GLU A 252 16.65 16.13 -9.13
C GLU A 252 17.16 17.57 -9.30
N GLN A 253 16.28 18.51 -9.66
CA GLN A 253 16.63 19.93 -9.76
C GLN A 253 17.17 20.45 -8.42
N LYS A 254 16.51 20.13 -7.31
CA LYS A 254 16.93 20.60 -5.98
C LYS A 254 18.27 20.00 -5.57
N ARG A 255 18.52 18.73 -5.92
CA ARG A 255 19.81 18.06 -5.71
C ARG A 255 20.94 18.78 -6.45
N ALA A 256 20.72 19.14 -7.71
CA ALA A 256 21.69 19.91 -8.50
C ALA A 256 21.95 21.33 -7.94
N GLU A 257 20.94 21.97 -7.35
CA GLU A 257 21.05 23.30 -6.74
C GLU A 257 21.82 23.29 -5.41
N LEU A 258 21.57 22.31 -4.55
CA LEU A 258 22.12 22.26 -3.19
C LEU A 258 23.41 21.44 -3.08
N GLY A 259 23.55 20.38 -3.86
CA GLY A 259 24.71 19.48 -3.84
C GLY A 259 24.89 18.71 -2.52
N ASP A 260 23.85 18.65 -1.68
CA ASP A 260 23.83 17.93 -0.40
C ASP A 260 22.46 17.29 -0.18
N ASP A 261 22.41 15.96 -0.17
CA ASP A 261 21.18 15.16 -0.08
C ASP A 261 20.42 15.41 1.24
N GLY A 262 21.14 15.70 2.32
CA GLY A 262 20.52 16.07 3.60
C GLY A 262 19.76 17.40 3.50
N ALA A 263 20.36 18.40 2.87
CA ALA A 263 19.73 19.70 2.63
C ALA A 263 18.54 19.61 1.66
N VAL A 264 18.59 18.70 0.66
CA VAL A 264 17.45 18.42 -0.22
C VAL A 264 16.29 17.85 0.58
N ALA A 265 16.55 16.84 1.41
CA ALA A 265 15.53 16.25 2.28
C ALA A 265 14.96 17.27 3.29
N ASP A 266 15.79 18.13 3.87
CA ASP A 266 15.34 19.22 4.74
C ASP A 266 14.41 20.21 4.01
N TYR A 267 14.75 20.60 2.78
CA TYR A 267 13.97 21.54 1.99
C TYR A 267 12.54 21.06 1.73
N PHE A 268 12.38 19.84 1.22
CA PHE A 268 11.05 19.28 0.93
C PHE A 268 10.29 18.97 2.22
N ALA A 269 10.97 18.48 3.26
CA ALA A 269 10.33 18.29 4.57
C ALA A 269 9.72 19.59 5.06
N ASP A 270 10.47 20.69 5.06
CA ASP A 270 9.97 21.98 5.55
C ASP A 270 8.79 22.50 4.71
N GLU A 271 8.83 22.33 3.37
CA GLU A 271 7.69 22.63 2.49
C GLU A 271 6.44 21.82 2.84
N ALA A 272 6.61 20.52 3.10
CA ALA A 272 5.53 19.63 3.54
C ALA A 272 5.05 19.97 4.96
N GLY A 273 5.92 20.43 5.85
CA GLY A 273 5.56 20.85 7.20
C GLY A 273 4.73 22.14 7.24
N GLU A 274 4.93 23.03 6.26
CA GLU A 274 4.18 24.29 6.12
C GLU A 274 2.81 24.11 5.45
N THR A 275 2.69 23.12 4.55
CA THR A 275 1.50 22.88 3.71
C THR A 275 0.75 21.58 4.05
N GLY A 276 1.30 20.81 4.99
CA GLY A 276 0.88 19.45 5.31
C GLY A 276 -0.51 19.39 5.92
N HIS A 277 -1.30 18.47 5.41
CA HIS A 277 -2.63 18.13 5.92
C HIS A 277 -2.56 17.18 7.14
N TRP A 278 -1.36 16.67 7.41
CA TRP A 278 -0.99 15.88 8.56
C TRP A 278 -0.46 16.77 9.69
N GLY A 279 -0.40 16.26 10.92
CA GLY A 279 0.42 16.92 11.96
C GLY A 279 1.82 17.20 11.40
N SER A 280 2.34 18.42 11.57
CA SER A 280 3.53 18.91 10.85
C SER A 280 4.77 18.02 10.99
N GLY A 281 4.89 17.23 12.06
CA GLY A 281 5.93 16.21 12.21
C GLY A 281 5.80 15.04 11.24
N HIS A 282 4.57 14.54 11.03
CA HIS A 282 4.28 13.40 10.18
C HIS A 282 4.53 13.73 8.70
N ALA A 283 3.98 14.86 8.23
CA ALA A 283 4.23 15.35 6.86
C ALA A 283 5.73 15.52 6.57
N ARG A 284 6.50 16.06 7.53
CA ARG A 284 7.96 16.19 7.38
C ARG A 284 8.66 14.85 7.22
N GLN A 285 8.34 13.88 8.08
CA GLN A 285 9.00 12.57 8.07
C GLN A 285 8.66 11.77 6.81
N GLU A 286 7.39 11.82 6.39
CA GLU A 286 6.92 11.20 5.14
C GLU A 286 7.65 11.79 3.93
N GLU A 287 7.72 13.11 3.82
CA GLU A 287 8.37 13.74 2.67
C GLU A 287 9.88 13.44 2.63
N ARG A 288 10.56 13.42 3.79
CA ARG A 288 11.98 13.03 3.84
C ARG A 288 12.21 11.63 3.30
N MET A 289 11.35 10.69 3.69
CA MET A 289 11.44 9.31 3.24
C MET A 289 11.26 9.25 1.72
N ASN A 290 10.22 9.88 1.18
CA ASN A 290 9.97 9.91 -0.25
C ASN A 290 11.13 10.57 -1.04
N VAL A 291 11.74 11.65 -0.53
CA VAL A 291 12.94 12.24 -1.14
C VAL A 291 14.11 11.26 -1.14
N GLN A 292 14.32 10.51 -0.06
CA GLN A 292 15.41 9.53 0.01
C GLN A 292 15.28 8.42 -1.03
N GLY A 293 14.06 7.95 -1.33
CA GLY A 293 13.86 6.96 -2.39
C GLY A 293 14.22 7.52 -3.76
N VAL A 294 13.80 8.75 -4.08
CA VAL A 294 14.18 9.40 -5.34
C VAL A 294 15.70 9.60 -5.44
N LEU A 295 16.36 10.01 -4.35
CA LEU A 295 17.82 10.18 -4.36
C LEU A 295 18.54 8.85 -4.61
N GLY A 296 18.04 7.75 -4.02
CA GLY A 296 18.56 6.40 -4.29
C GLY A 296 18.39 5.99 -5.75
N TYR A 297 17.19 6.19 -6.31
CA TYR A 297 16.91 5.97 -7.72
C TYR A 297 17.86 6.77 -8.64
N LEU A 298 18.08 8.05 -8.35
CA LEU A 298 18.99 8.89 -9.14
C LEU A 298 20.44 8.39 -9.09
N ASP A 299 20.90 7.89 -7.95
CA ASP A 299 22.24 7.30 -7.81
C ASP A 299 22.39 6.01 -8.65
N GLU A 300 21.38 5.14 -8.64
CA GLU A 300 21.38 3.90 -9.41
C GLU A 300 21.36 4.18 -10.92
N ARG A 301 20.54 5.14 -11.35
CA ARG A 301 20.46 5.58 -12.76
C ARG A 301 21.78 6.16 -13.28
N GLU A 302 22.52 6.90 -12.45
CA GLU A 302 23.86 7.40 -12.82
C GLU A 302 24.86 6.27 -13.02
N ILE A 303 24.80 5.20 -12.21
CA ILE A 303 25.68 4.04 -12.32
C ILE A 303 25.39 3.25 -13.61
N ASP A 304 24.12 3.04 -13.95
CA ASP A 304 23.73 2.27 -15.14
C ASP A 304 23.93 3.05 -16.46
N GLY A 305 24.05 4.38 -16.39
CA GLY A 305 24.33 5.27 -17.51
C GLY A 305 25.82 5.45 -17.87
N GLU A 306 26.75 4.99 -17.03
CA GLU A 306 28.22 5.03 -17.24
C GLU A 306 28.79 3.77 -17.93
#